data_AF-A0A9X1HMF1-F1
#
_entry.id   AF-A0A9X1HMF1-F1
#
_cell.length_a   1.000
_cell.length_b   1.000
_cell.length_c   1.000
_cell.angle_alpha   90.00
_cell.angle_beta   90.00
_cell.angle_gamma   90.00
#
_symmetry.space_group_name_H-M   'P 1'
#
loop_
_entity.id
_entity.type
_entity.pdbx_description
1 polymer ?
#
loop_
_entity_poly.entity_id
_entity_poly.type
_entity_poly.pdbx_seq_one_letter_code
_entity_poly.pdbx_strand_id
1 'polypeptide(L)'
;MFHYKTLQVYQTAKDLYRYIRNILTVSKPDRIIADQLHRASLSVLLNIVEGAGRRTAPDKRNFYVVARASVFEVSEICDILHEEKCISSEELEKLNDTLEQLSKMLFKMIQVYTKK
;
A
#
# COMPACT_ATOMS: atom_id res chain seq x y z
N MET A 1 21.14 6.56 7.87
CA MET A 1 20.53 5.53 8.75
C MET A 1 19.15 5.16 8.23
N PHE A 2 18.88 3.86 7.99
CA PHE A 2 17.62 3.34 7.41
C PHE A 2 16.53 3.09 8.48
N HIS A 3 16.22 4.12 9.26
CA HIS A 3 15.31 4.03 10.42
C HIS A 3 13.88 3.60 10.05
N TYR A 4 13.43 3.81 8.81
CA TYR A 4 12.10 3.39 8.36
C TYR A 4 11.85 1.87 8.47
N LYS A 5 12.91 1.05 8.48
CA LYS A 5 12.80 -0.42 8.55
C LYS A 5 12.18 -0.93 9.85
N THR A 6 12.22 -0.13 10.93
CA THR A 6 11.60 -0.46 12.21
C THR A 6 10.15 0.04 12.33
N LEU A 7 9.67 0.82 11.35
CA LEU A 7 8.29 1.30 11.36
C LEU A 7 7.33 0.16 11.01
N GLN A 8 6.32 -0.05 11.83
CA GLN A 8 5.29 -1.06 11.58
C GLN A 8 4.61 -0.83 10.21
N VAL A 9 4.34 0.43 9.85
CA VAL A 9 3.69 0.77 8.55
C VAL A 9 4.53 0.32 7.36
N TYR A 10 5.86 0.36 7.49
CA TYR A 10 6.77 -0.13 6.46
C TYR A 10 6.74 -1.66 6.36
N GLN A 11 6.75 -2.35 7.51
CA GLN A 11 6.72 -3.82 7.54
C GLN A 11 5.42 -4.34 6.92
N THR A 12 4.27 -3.80 7.35
CA THR A 12 2.96 -4.14 6.77
C THR A 12 2.91 -3.86 5.27
N ALA A 13 3.39 -2.70 4.81
CA ALA A 13 3.41 -2.38 3.38
C ALA A 13 4.35 -3.30 2.58
N LYS A 14 5.47 -3.72 3.19
CA LYS A 14 6.42 -4.64 2.56
C LYS A 14 5.84 -6.03 2.40
N ASP A 15 5.10 -6.50 3.39
CA ASP A 15 4.43 -7.80 3.37
C ASP A 15 3.24 -7.80 2.41
N LEU A 16 2.44 -6.71 2.38
CA LEU A 16 1.42 -6.50 1.34
C LEU A 16 2.04 -6.60 -0.07
N TYR A 17 3.14 -5.87 -0.33
CA TYR A 17 3.79 -5.92 -1.64
C TYR A 17 4.25 -7.33 -2.01
N ARG A 18 4.81 -8.09 -1.06
CA ARG A 18 5.21 -9.49 -1.29
C ARG A 18 4.02 -10.38 -1.61
N TYR A 19 2.92 -10.20 -0.89
CA TYR A 19 1.71 -10.97 -1.10
C TYR A 19 1.09 -10.69 -2.47
N ILE A 20 0.99 -9.41 -2.86
CA ILE A 20 0.56 -9.00 -4.20
C ILE A 20 1.47 -9.60 -5.29
N ARG A 21 2.79 -9.59 -5.10
CA ARG A 21 3.71 -10.24 -6.03
C ARG A 21 3.44 -11.73 -6.18
N ASN A 22 3.03 -12.41 -5.11
CA ASN A 22 2.63 -13.81 -5.17
C ASN A 22 1.32 -13.98 -5.96
N ILE A 23 0.28 -13.19 -5.66
CA ILE A 23 -1.00 -13.19 -6.39
C ILE A 23 -0.76 -13.02 -7.89
N LEU A 24 -0.02 -11.99 -8.29
CA LEU A 24 0.28 -11.73 -9.71
C LEU A 24 1.02 -12.87 -10.40
N THR A 25 1.84 -13.63 -9.65
CA THR A 25 2.58 -14.78 -10.18
C THR A 25 1.68 -16.00 -10.36
N VAL A 26 0.76 -16.24 -9.41
CA VAL A 26 -0.09 -17.42 -9.36
C VAL A 26 -1.32 -17.27 -10.25
N SER A 27 -2.06 -16.17 -10.09
CA SER A 27 -3.34 -15.93 -10.76
C SER A 27 -3.20 -15.47 -12.21
N LYS A 28 -2.06 -14.86 -12.57
CA LYS A 28 -1.73 -14.36 -13.92
C LYS A 28 -2.90 -13.57 -14.55
N PRO A 29 -3.36 -12.48 -13.92
CA PRO A 29 -4.45 -11.68 -14.44
C PRO A 29 -4.04 -10.96 -15.73
N ASP A 30 -4.97 -10.22 -16.35
CA ASP A 30 -4.65 -9.37 -17.50
C ASP A 30 -3.41 -8.50 -17.22
N ARG A 31 -2.58 -8.32 -18.24
CA ARG A 31 -1.28 -7.64 -18.11
C ARG A 31 -1.42 -6.20 -17.63
N ILE A 32 -2.48 -5.50 -18.04
CA ILE A 32 -2.72 -4.10 -17.66
C ILE A 32 -3.09 -4.05 -16.18
N ILE A 33 -4.00 -4.93 -15.73
CA ILE A 33 -4.40 -5.02 -14.32
C ILE A 33 -3.20 -5.41 -13.45
N ALA A 34 -2.41 -6.38 -13.90
CA ALA A 34 -1.20 -6.81 -13.22
C ALA A 34 -0.18 -5.66 -13.03
N ASP A 35 0.04 -4.86 -14.08
CA ASP A 35 0.96 -3.71 -14.03
C ASP A 35 0.45 -2.63 -13.07
N GLN A 36 -0.85 -2.31 -13.13
CA GLN A 36 -1.45 -1.31 -12.23
C GLN A 36 -1.35 -1.74 -10.77
N LEU A 37 -1.68 -3.00 -10.46
CA LEU A 37 -1.59 -3.51 -9.09
C LEU A 37 -0.14 -3.54 -8.60
N HIS A 38 0.80 -3.95 -9.46
CA HIS A 38 2.22 -3.97 -9.12
C HIS A 38 2.74 -2.56 -8.82
N ARG A 39 2.38 -1.57 -9.64
CA ARG A 39 2.79 -0.18 -9.47
C ARG A 39 2.16 0.47 -8.25
N ALA A 40 0.86 0.31 -8.04
CA ALA A 40 0.15 0.88 -6.90
C ALA A 40 0.71 0.32 -5.58
N SER A 41 0.87 -1.00 -5.48
CA SER A 41 1.44 -1.65 -4.28
C SER A 41 2.89 -1.25 -4.01
N LEU A 42 3.71 -1.12 -5.05
CA LEU A 42 5.07 -0.61 -4.91
C LEU A 42 5.08 0.87 -4.50
N SER A 43 4.15 1.68 -5.02
CA SER A 43 3.98 3.08 -4.68
C SER A 43 3.66 3.29 -3.19
N VAL A 44 2.80 2.45 -2.60
CA VAL A 44 2.54 2.46 -1.13
C VAL A 44 3.87 2.35 -0.37
N LEU A 45 4.66 1.32 -0.68
CA LEU A 45 5.92 1.04 0.00
C LEU A 45 6.96 2.16 -0.20
N LEU A 46 7.16 2.61 -1.44
CA LEU A 46 8.19 3.60 -1.76
C LEU A 46 7.87 4.97 -1.15
N ASN A 47 6.61 5.40 -1.19
CA ASN A 47 6.21 6.67 -0.58
C ASN A 47 6.34 6.65 0.96
N ILE A 48 6.12 5.52 1.64
CA ILE A 48 6.41 5.39 3.08
C ILE A 48 7.91 5.61 3.35
N VAL A 49 8.78 4.98 2.55
CA VAL A 49 10.24 5.09 2.67
C VAL A 49 10.70 6.52 2.42
N GLU A 50 10.22 7.15 1.35
CA GLU A 50 10.56 8.53 1.02
C GLU A 50 10.08 9.51 2.08
N GLY A 51 8.83 9.39 2.53
CA GLY A 51 8.27 10.21 3.60
C GLY A 51 9.09 10.09 4.89
N ALA A 52 9.49 8.87 5.28
CA ALA A 52 10.36 8.69 6.45
C ALA A 52 11.71 9.42 6.29
N GLY A 53 12.26 9.47 5.07
CA GLY A 53 13.50 10.17 4.74
C GLY A 53 13.42 11.69 4.67
N ARG A 54 12.22 12.29 4.57
CA ARG A 54 12.07 13.76 4.48
C ARG A 54 12.34 14.43 5.83
N ARG A 55 12.86 15.67 5.78
CA ARG A 55 13.20 16.46 6.97
C ARG A 55 12.03 17.28 7.49
N THR A 56 11.26 17.90 6.60
CA THR A 56 10.19 18.83 6.98
C THR A 56 8.86 18.11 7.15
N ALA A 57 8.02 18.58 8.07
CA ALA A 57 6.69 18.03 8.28
C ALA A 57 5.80 18.09 7.01
N PRO A 58 5.78 19.21 6.24
CA PRO A 58 5.01 19.27 4.99
C PRO A 58 5.45 18.21 3.96
N ASP A 59 6.76 18.02 3.77
CA ASP A 59 7.24 17.02 2.81
C ASP A 59 6.86 15.61 3.27
N LYS A 60 7.09 15.27 4.54
CA LYS A 60 6.69 13.97 5.12
C LYS A 60 5.21 13.69 4.84
N ARG A 61 4.35 14.68 5.13
CA ARG A 61 2.91 14.59 4.93
C ARG A 61 2.55 14.29 3.49
N ASN A 62 3.15 14.98 2.52
CA ASN A 62 2.84 14.80 1.11
C ASN A 62 3.09 13.36 0.66
N PHE A 63 4.21 12.75 1.04
CA PHE A 63 4.50 11.35 0.74
C PHE A 63 3.50 10.39 1.41
N TYR A 64 3.11 10.63 2.66
CA TYR A 64 2.12 9.77 3.31
C TYR A 64 0.71 9.91 2.72
N VAL A 65 0.34 11.10 2.22
CA VAL A 65 -0.90 11.30 1.45
C VAL A 65 -0.88 10.47 0.18
N VAL A 66 0.22 10.51 -0.58
CA VAL A 66 0.36 9.71 -1.81
C VAL A 66 0.32 8.21 -1.48
N ALA A 67 1.05 7.76 -0.46
CA ALA A 67 1.01 6.36 -0.04
C ALA A 67 -0.42 5.90 0.29
N ARG A 68 -1.23 6.76 0.96
CA ARG A 68 -2.61 6.44 1.31
C ARG A 68 -3.53 6.41 0.09
N ALA A 69 -3.31 7.30 -0.88
CA ALA A 69 -4.04 7.25 -2.15
C ALA A 69 -3.75 5.93 -2.88
N SER A 70 -2.49 5.51 -2.96
CA SER A 70 -2.11 4.22 -3.56
C SER A 70 -2.70 3.01 -2.84
N VAL A 71 -2.98 3.08 -1.52
CA VAL A 71 -3.71 2.02 -0.80
C VAL A 71 -5.12 1.84 -1.36
N PHE A 72 -5.81 2.92 -1.69
CA PHE A 72 -7.14 2.86 -2.29
C PHE A 72 -7.11 2.29 -3.70
N GLU A 73 -6.10 2.66 -4.51
CA GLU A 73 -5.89 2.05 -5.83
C GLU A 73 -5.67 0.54 -5.73
N VAL A 74 -4.87 0.09 -4.76
CA VAL A 74 -4.67 -1.35 -4.53
C VAL A 74 -5.98 -2.04 -4.15
N SER A 75 -6.78 -1.43 -3.26
CA SER A 75 -8.09 -1.97 -2.83
C SER A 75 -9.02 -2.20 -4.02
N GLU A 76 -9.21 -1.16 -4.85
CA GLU A 76 -10.09 -1.23 -6.01
C GLU A 76 -9.63 -2.31 -7.01
N ILE A 77 -8.31 -2.40 -7.25
CA ILE A 77 -7.79 -3.42 -8.15
C ILE A 77 -7.95 -4.83 -7.57
N CYS A 78 -7.88 -5.00 -6.25
CA CYS A 78 -8.18 -6.28 -5.60
C CYS A 78 -9.66 -6.67 -5.79
N ASP A 79 -10.59 -5.72 -5.72
CA ASP A 79 -12.01 -5.98 -6.03
C ASP A 79 -12.19 -6.41 -7.49
N ILE A 80 -11.53 -5.74 -8.45
CA ILE A 80 -11.53 -6.15 -9.86
C ILE A 80 -10.98 -7.57 -10.04
N LEU A 81 -9.88 -7.92 -9.37
CA LEU A 81 -9.31 -9.27 -9.43
C LEU A 81 -10.26 -10.33 -8.86
N HIS A 82 -11.07 -9.98 -7.86
CA HIS A 82 -12.10 -10.87 -7.32
C HIS A 82 -13.24 -11.08 -8.32
N GLU A 83 -13.71 -10.02 -8.97
CA GLU A 83 -14.72 -10.08 -10.03
C GLU A 83 -14.25 -10.94 -11.22
N GLU A 84 -12.96 -10.85 -11.57
CA GLU A 84 -12.31 -11.68 -12.59
C GLU A 84 -11.98 -13.10 -12.09
N LYS A 85 -12.32 -13.45 -10.85
CA LYS A 85 -12.07 -14.75 -10.20
C LYS A 85 -10.58 -15.10 -10.11
N CYS A 86 -9.71 -14.11 -10.11
CA CYS A 86 -8.26 -14.27 -9.91
C CYS A 86 -7.89 -14.48 -8.45
N ILE A 87 -8.71 -14.01 -7.51
CA ILE A 87 -8.57 -14.24 -6.07
C ILE A 87 -9.90 -14.69 -5.47
N SER A 88 -9.83 -15.47 -4.40
CA SER A 88 -11.00 -15.90 -3.63
C SER A 88 -11.53 -14.79 -2.71
N SER A 89 -12.77 -14.93 -2.24
CA SER A 89 -13.34 -14.00 -1.25
C SER A 89 -12.54 -13.96 0.06
N GLU A 90 -11.96 -15.08 0.47
CA GLU A 90 -11.10 -15.16 1.67
C GLU A 90 -9.79 -14.39 1.49
N GLU A 91 -9.20 -14.45 0.29
CA GLU A 91 -8.01 -13.66 -0.05
C GLU A 91 -8.32 -12.17 -0.12
N LEU A 92 -9.47 -11.81 -0.72
CA LEU A 92 -9.93 -10.43 -0.76
C LEU A 92 -10.15 -9.86 0.65
N GLU A 93 -10.80 -10.61 1.55
CA GLU A 93 -11.00 -10.21 2.94
C GLU A 93 -9.67 -9.95 3.67
N LYS A 94 -8.70 -10.86 3.55
CA LYS A 94 -7.34 -10.69 4.11
C LYS A 94 -6.61 -9.48 3.55
N LEU A 95 -6.74 -9.22 2.26
CA LEU A 95 -6.20 -8.02 1.62
C LEU A 95 -6.83 -6.76 2.18
N ASN A 96 -8.16 -6.72 2.26
CA ASN A 96 -8.91 -5.58 2.76
C ASN A 96 -8.57 -5.26 4.22
N ASP A 97 -8.41 -6.27 5.09
CA ASP A 97 -7.95 -6.07 6.46
C ASP A 97 -6.57 -5.40 6.51
N THR A 98 -5.64 -5.87 5.67
CA THR A 98 -4.28 -5.32 5.59
C THR A 98 -4.28 -3.88 5.04
N LEU A 99 -5.09 -3.62 4.01
CA LEU A 99 -5.21 -2.31 3.37
C LEU A 99 -5.88 -1.29 4.31
N GLU A 100 -6.92 -1.69 5.03
CA GLU A 100 -7.60 -0.87 6.03
C GLU A 100 -6.64 -0.53 7.19
N GLN A 101 -5.85 -1.50 7.66
CA GLN A 101 -4.79 -1.25 8.63
C GLN A 101 -3.79 -0.21 8.12
N LEU A 102 -3.28 -0.37 6.90
CA LEU A 102 -2.34 0.59 6.30
C LEU A 102 -2.95 1.98 6.14
N SER A 103 -4.19 2.07 5.68
CA SER A 103 -4.93 3.33 5.53
C SER A 103 -5.04 4.06 6.86
N LYS A 104 -5.37 3.36 7.96
CA LYS A 104 -5.43 3.92 9.32
C LYS A 104 -4.07 4.41 9.82
N MET A 105 -3.01 3.62 9.61
CA MET A 105 -1.65 4.00 10.00
C MET A 105 -1.19 5.26 9.27
N LEU A 106 -1.37 5.29 7.95
CA LEU A 106 -1.01 6.44 7.12
C LEU A 106 -1.85 7.67 7.47
N PHE A 107 -3.14 7.50 7.71
CA PHE A 107 -4.01 8.59 8.16
C PHE A 107 -3.50 9.22 9.46
N LYS A 108 -3.17 8.40 10.46
CA LYS A 108 -2.59 8.88 11.72
C LYS A 108 -1.27 9.63 11.49
N MET A 109 -0.40 9.13 10.62
CA MET A 109 0.85 9.80 10.25
C MET A 109 0.58 11.16 9.59
N ILE A 110 -0.36 11.24 8.64
CA ILE A 110 -0.74 12.50 7.99
C ILE A 110 -1.23 13.52 9.02
N GLN A 111 -2.06 13.10 9.98
CA GLN A 111 -2.56 13.98 11.04
C GLN A 111 -1.46 14.51 11.94
N VAL A 112 -0.46 13.69 12.29
CA VAL A 112 0.70 14.11 13.10
C VAL A 112 1.43 15.28 12.45
N TYR A 113 1.57 15.29 11.12
CA TYR A 113 2.26 16.35 10.38
C TYR A 113 1.32 17.46 9.88
N THR A 114 0.04 17.45 10.26
CA THR A 114 -0.94 18.51 9.92
C THR A 114 -1.12 19.51 11.06
N LYS A 115 -0.83 19.14 12.32
CA LYS A 115 -1.00 20.04 13.46
C LYS A 115 0.14 21.07 13.50
N LYS A 116 -0.25 22.35 13.42
CA LYS A 116 0.58 23.51 13.76
C LYS A 116 0.80 23.58 15.26
#